data_AF-L2GL80-F1
#
_entry.id   AF-L2GL80-F1
#
_cell.length_a   1.000
_cell.length_b   1.000
_cell.length_c   1.000
_cell.angle_alpha   90.00
_cell.angle_beta   90.00
_cell.angle_gamma   90.00
#
_symmetry.space_group_name_H-M   'P 1'
#
loop_
_entity.id
_entity.type
_entity.pdbx_description
1 polymer ?
#
loop_
_entity_poly.entity_id
_entity_poly.type
_entity_poly.pdbx_seq_one_letter_code
_entity_poly.pdbx_strand_id
1 'polypeptide(L)'
;MDTHTWLEKRGSLRILKNHSNQSSKLKKKQSIINKLKCLHTENFISLLEELENENFNKFHTEIVNNLLSNPIIASPPSKSTPAVLQSTFDYIHKIVEVVYLFSFDSSLMGYLVSSLKKGHSNNWTFCCILLEIFILNTKQKKMPNTTLETVAQTLLKTLKGQRLSFILYSLKFFDIDKSVFVPNIEDEIKTINEDNFEILKEIAGILKINEDLKIPNSYIEIVKPVPGEFSFYEDSKVPSEFVFPPFSMSMIKNIEKKKLEPYMLDYIGQNICSHPELITKIINKKKYVEFIPSLARILSKAIKNSKSYCGSILSCQNTDKDLILIAECYKFGLFTSQEIFNLINQLIDKHLISKLCVILEQLGRYILYKKETNRLSIEMIEKVKNSPLDNVSKIQFSQCISMILNPEFCKINILDFLRWFFNSTDYETNALFAKMKKSPRFLLLVLSQPSIFENEENFKKFFNEVKDIVFTLDTSIPLAKTMKNMIEEENTSSFLIGFYLFSIPRIYEKHKTLALDYAQAISFLARKQSQQTQVINTLLKEKVGERLKYRIILLLLDSFDPEIHEKYIEILNKRQKGDAEFRAMLFNFCEKHHYACEVDESDSFEREMCLMEESD
;
A
#
# COMPACT_ATOMS: atom_id res chain seq x y z
N MET A 1 -23.88 -31.71 -17.62
CA MET A 1 -24.77 -32.21 -18.69
C MET A 1 -24.14 -31.83 -20.02
N ASP A 2 -23.92 -32.78 -20.92
CA ASP A 2 -23.44 -32.47 -22.28
C ASP A 2 -24.48 -31.65 -23.03
N THR A 3 -24.07 -30.56 -23.69
CA THR A 3 -24.92 -29.65 -24.47
C THR A 3 -25.77 -30.37 -25.53
N HIS A 4 -25.27 -31.51 -26.04
CA HIS A 4 -26.00 -32.39 -26.95
C HIS A 4 -27.27 -32.98 -26.35
N THR A 5 -27.33 -33.19 -25.02
CA THR A 5 -28.47 -33.87 -24.37
C THR A 5 -29.74 -33.01 -24.31
N TRP A 6 -29.64 -31.69 -24.14
CA TRP A 6 -30.83 -30.85 -24.05
C TRP A 6 -31.51 -30.64 -25.40
N LEU A 7 -30.75 -30.44 -26.48
CA LEU A 7 -31.31 -30.31 -27.83
C LEU A 7 -32.10 -31.56 -28.24
N GLU A 8 -31.57 -32.74 -27.94
CA GLU A 8 -32.25 -34.02 -28.16
C GLU A 8 -33.49 -34.15 -27.25
N LYS A 9 -33.34 -33.83 -25.96
CA LYS A 9 -34.44 -33.86 -24.99
C LYS A 9 -35.58 -32.92 -25.39
N ARG A 10 -35.28 -31.73 -25.91
CA ARG A 10 -36.26 -30.73 -26.40
C ARG A 10 -37.18 -31.31 -27.46
N GLY A 11 -36.65 -32.11 -28.39
CA GLY A 11 -37.45 -32.80 -29.41
C GLY A 11 -38.42 -33.82 -28.83
N SER A 12 -38.00 -34.50 -27.74
CA SER A 12 -38.75 -35.58 -27.07
C SER A 12 -39.81 -35.11 -26.07
N LEU A 13 -39.88 -33.80 -25.77
CA LEU A 13 -40.85 -33.27 -24.82
C LEU A 13 -42.29 -33.60 -25.26
N ARG A 14 -43.10 -34.03 -24.30
CA ARG A 14 -44.48 -34.44 -24.48
C ARG A 14 -45.42 -33.29 -24.16
N ILE A 15 -46.54 -33.24 -24.89
CA ILE A 15 -47.61 -32.25 -24.70
C ILE A 15 -48.87 -33.01 -24.33
N LEU A 16 -49.61 -32.54 -23.33
CA LEU A 16 -50.95 -33.03 -23.06
C LEU A 16 -51.87 -32.63 -24.21
N LYS A 17 -52.71 -33.56 -24.70
CA LYS A 17 -53.69 -33.22 -25.74
C LYS A 17 -54.84 -32.41 -25.15
N ASN A 18 -55.30 -32.82 -23.97
CA ASN A 18 -56.39 -32.24 -23.21
C ASN A 18 -56.00 -32.27 -21.73
N HIS A 19 -56.69 -31.49 -20.90
CA HIS A 19 -56.58 -31.65 -19.45
C HIS A 19 -57.14 -33.00 -19.00
N SER A 20 -56.58 -33.54 -17.91
CA SER A 20 -57.12 -34.74 -17.27
C SER A 20 -58.58 -34.54 -16.83
N ASN A 21 -59.37 -35.61 -16.91
CA ASN A 21 -60.74 -35.64 -16.35
C ASN A 21 -60.72 -35.84 -14.83
N GLN A 22 -59.58 -36.23 -14.26
CA GLN A 22 -59.43 -36.44 -12.83
C GLN A 22 -59.31 -35.08 -12.12
N SER A 23 -60.24 -34.84 -11.20
CA SER A 23 -60.28 -33.62 -10.40
C SER A 23 -60.21 -33.99 -8.92
N SER A 24 -59.00 -33.97 -8.36
CA SER A 24 -58.80 -34.18 -6.93
C SER A 24 -59.23 -32.98 -6.08
N LYS A 25 -59.21 -33.17 -4.75
CA LYS A 25 -59.47 -32.11 -3.76
C LYS A 25 -58.51 -30.94 -3.96
N LEU A 26 -59.01 -29.72 -3.75
CA LEU A 26 -58.23 -28.46 -3.82
C LEU A 26 -56.88 -28.55 -3.10
N LYS A 27 -56.84 -29.16 -1.91
CA LYS A 27 -55.62 -29.34 -1.11
C LYS A 27 -54.52 -30.13 -1.84
N LYS A 28 -54.88 -31.16 -2.62
CA LYS A 28 -53.92 -31.94 -3.42
C LYS A 28 -53.37 -31.08 -4.56
N LYS A 29 -54.24 -30.39 -5.29
CA LYS A 29 -53.84 -29.48 -6.39
C LYS A 29 -52.92 -28.36 -5.90
N GLN A 30 -53.24 -27.73 -4.77
CA GLN A 30 -52.38 -26.72 -4.14
C GLN A 30 -51.03 -27.31 -3.70
N SER A 31 -51.03 -28.53 -3.15
CA SER A 31 -49.77 -29.22 -2.81
C SER A 31 -48.88 -29.43 -4.03
N ILE A 32 -49.45 -29.86 -5.16
CA ILE A 32 -48.71 -30.05 -6.43
C ILE A 32 -48.18 -28.70 -6.94
N ILE A 33 -49.02 -27.66 -6.96
CA ILE A 33 -48.63 -26.31 -7.40
C ILE A 33 -47.50 -25.74 -6.53
N ASN A 34 -47.53 -25.94 -5.21
CA ASN A 34 -46.49 -25.46 -4.32
C ASN A 34 -45.12 -26.13 -4.57
N LYS A 35 -45.11 -27.39 -5.01
CA LYS A 35 -43.86 -28.09 -5.40
C LYS A 35 -43.17 -27.40 -6.58
N LEU A 36 -43.91 -26.71 -7.45
CA LEU A 36 -43.35 -25.95 -8.60
C LEU A 36 -42.41 -24.82 -8.19
N LYS A 37 -42.50 -24.34 -6.93
CA LYS A 37 -41.58 -23.33 -6.41
C LYS A 37 -40.19 -23.89 -6.12
N CYS A 38 -40.08 -25.20 -5.91
CA CYS A 38 -38.90 -25.90 -5.41
C CYS A 38 -38.39 -26.99 -6.38
N LEU A 39 -38.47 -26.78 -7.70
CA LEU A 39 -38.09 -27.80 -8.71
C LEU A 39 -36.66 -28.36 -8.58
N HIS A 40 -35.77 -27.70 -7.83
CA HIS A 40 -34.40 -28.13 -7.60
C HIS A 40 -34.28 -29.24 -6.54
N THR A 41 -35.20 -29.32 -5.57
CA THR A 41 -35.22 -30.36 -4.53
C THR A 41 -36.27 -31.44 -4.76
N GLU A 42 -37.25 -31.19 -5.61
CA GLU A 42 -38.35 -32.12 -5.86
C GLU A 42 -37.94 -33.30 -6.77
N ASN A 43 -38.58 -34.45 -6.55
CA ASN A 43 -38.52 -35.56 -7.51
C ASN A 43 -39.29 -35.14 -8.78
N PHE A 44 -38.54 -34.63 -9.76
CA PHE A 44 -39.11 -34.00 -10.94
C PHE A 44 -39.96 -34.94 -11.80
N ILE A 45 -39.59 -36.22 -11.91
CA ILE A 45 -40.36 -37.21 -12.66
C ILE A 45 -41.74 -37.42 -12.02
N SER A 46 -41.76 -37.63 -10.70
CA SER A 46 -43.01 -37.79 -9.95
C SER A 46 -43.89 -36.53 -10.02
N LEU A 47 -43.28 -35.34 -10.03
CA LEU A 47 -44.01 -34.08 -10.17
C LEU A 47 -44.64 -33.93 -11.56
N LEU A 48 -43.96 -34.32 -12.64
CA LEU A 48 -44.53 -34.33 -13.98
C LEU A 48 -45.72 -35.28 -14.07
N GLU A 49 -45.61 -36.49 -13.52
CA GLU A 49 -46.73 -37.44 -13.45
C GLU A 49 -47.92 -36.89 -12.64
N GLU A 50 -47.66 -36.21 -11.52
CA GLU A 50 -48.71 -35.55 -10.73
C GLU A 50 -49.40 -34.42 -11.51
N LEU A 51 -48.65 -33.66 -12.31
CA LEU A 51 -49.17 -32.59 -13.15
C LEU A 51 -50.01 -33.13 -14.32
N GLU A 52 -49.58 -34.23 -14.93
CA GLU A 52 -50.26 -34.89 -16.05
C GLU A 52 -51.63 -35.46 -15.64
N ASN A 53 -51.71 -36.02 -14.44
CA ASN A 53 -52.88 -36.77 -13.99
C ASN A 53 -54.00 -35.87 -13.42
N GLU A 54 -53.80 -34.57 -13.24
CA GLU A 54 -54.76 -33.69 -12.57
C GLU A 54 -55.28 -32.55 -13.47
N ASN A 55 -56.53 -32.14 -13.24
CA ASN A 55 -57.14 -31.01 -13.96
C ASN A 55 -56.76 -29.66 -13.34
N PHE A 56 -56.07 -28.80 -14.09
CA PHE A 56 -55.58 -27.49 -13.64
C PHE A 56 -56.19 -26.26 -14.36
N ASN A 57 -57.29 -26.40 -15.10
CA ASN A 57 -57.85 -25.32 -15.96
C ASN A 57 -58.20 -24.00 -15.22
N LYS A 58 -58.26 -24.04 -13.89
CA LYS A 58 -58.59 -22.90 -13.02
C LYS A 58 -57.40 -22.38 -12.21
N PHE A 59 -56.19 -22.93 -12.39
CA PHE A 59 -55.00 -22.65 -11.58
C PHE A 59 -53.84 -22.05 -12.38
N HIS A 60 -54.12 -21.46 -13.54
CA HIS A 60 -53.07 -20.97 -14.46
C HIS A 60 -52.19 -19.90 -13.80
N THR A 61 -52.81 -19.00 -13.03
CA THR A 61 -52.12 -17.95 -12.30
C THR A 61 -51.17 -18.51 -11.26
N GLU A 62 -51.64 -19.47 -10.46
CA GLU A 62 -50.87 -20.07 -9.37
C GLU A 62 -49.72 -20.92 -9.91
N ILE A 63 -49.93 -21.66 -11.02
CA ILE A 63 -48.87 -22.42 -11.69
C ILE A 63 -47.75 -21.48 -12.15
N VAL A 64 -48.09 -20.44 -12.92
CA VAL A 64 -47.10 -19.50 -13.46
C VAL A 64 -46.39 -18.73 -12.34
N ASN A 65 -47.12 -18.28 -11.32
CA ASN A 65 -46.52 -17.58 -10.18
C ASN A 65 -45.54 -18.48 -9.43
N ASN A 66 -45.89 -19.74 -9.15
CA ASN A 66 -44.98 -20.64 -8.44
C ASN A 66 -43.72 -20.97 -9.27
N LEU A 67 -43.86 -21.20 -10.58
CA LEU A 67 -42.73 -21.44 -11.49
C LEU A 67 -41.74 -20.27 -11.51
N LEU A 68 -42.24 -19.03 -11.56
CA LEU A 68 -41.41 -17.83 -11.69
C LEU A 68 -40.97 -17.22 -10.34
N SER A 69 -41.54 -17.65 -9.21
CA SER A 69 -41.27 -17.09 -7.87
C SER A 69 -39.96 -17.56 -7.22
N ASN A 70 -39.22 -18.48 -7.84
CA ASN A 70 -37.98 -18.99 -7.26
C ASN A 70 -36.91 -17.88 -7.23
N PRO A 71 -36.18 -17.67 -6.12
CA PRO A 71 -35.13 -16.64 -6.01
C PRO A 71 -34.05 -16.72 -7.10
N ILE A 72 -33.71 -17.94 -7.55
CA ILE A 72 -32.72 -18.19 -8.62
C ILE A 72 -33.19 -17.56 -9.94
N ILE A 73 -34.51 -17.52 -10.16
CA ILE A 73 -35.15 -16.99 -11.36
C ILE A 73 -35.53 -15.52 -11.16
N ALA A 74 -36.04 -15.12 -10.01
CA ALA A 74 -36.48 -13.75 -9.73
C ALA A 74 -35.31 -12.77 -9.49
N SER A 75 -34.18 -13.24 -8.99
CA SER A 75 -33.00 -12.44 -8.68
C SER A 75 -31.72 -13.25 -8.92
N PRO A 76 -31.38 -13.54 -10.20
CA PRO A 76 -30.19 -14.31 -10.52
C PRO A 76 -28.94 -13.63 -9.94
N PRO A 77 -28.00 -14.42 -9.39
CA PRO A 77 -26.84 -13.87 -8.69
C PRO A 77 -25.98 -13.01 -9.62
N SER A 78 -25.56 -11.84 -9.12
CA SER A 78 -24.70 -10.90 -9.84
C SER A 78 -23.30 -11.46 -10.11
N LYS A 79 -22.82 -12.37 -9.26
CA LYS A 79 -21.58 -13.13 -9.44
C LYS A 79 -21.93 -14.58 -9.77
N SER A 80 -21.67 -14.99 -11.00
CA SER A 80 -22.11 -16.27 -11.53
C SER A 80 -20.90 -17.16 -11.80
N THR A 81 -20.57 -18.06 -10.88
CA THR A 81 -19.57 -19.10 -11.16
C THR A 81 -20.15 -20.12 -12.17
N PRO A 82 -19.31 -20.86 -12.92
CA PRO A 82 -19.79 -21.87 -13.86
C PRO A 82 -20.74 -22.89 -13.21
N ALA A 83 -20.51 -23.27 -11.95
CA ALA A 83 -21.37 -24.19 -11.20
C ALA A 83 -22.76 -23.60 -10.90
N VAL A 84 -22.82 -22.31 -10.53
CA VAL A 84 -24.08 -21.61 -10.28
C VAL A 84 -24.88 -21.44 -11.57
N LEU A 85 -24.20 -21.14 -12.69
CA LEU A 85 -24.83 -21.06 -14.01
C LEU A 85 -25.40 -22.40 -14.44
N GLN A 86 -24.66 -23.50 -14.27
CA GLN A 86 -25.15 -24.82 -14.65
C GLN A 86 -26.42 -25.20 -13.87
N SER A 87 -26.44 -24.96 -12.56
CA SER A 87 -27.64 -25.17 -11.73
C SER A 87 -28.81 -24.32 -12.19
N THR A 88 -28.55 -23.07 -12.60
CA THR A 88 -29.57 -22.17 -13.14
C THR A 88 -30.09 -22.65 -14.50
N PHE A 89 -29.23 -23.16 -15.37
CA PHE A 89 -29.62 -23.75 -16.66
C PHE A 89 -30.52 -24.96 -16.47
N ASP A 90 -30.16 -25.86 -15.57
CA ASP A 90 -30.96 -27.06 -15.25
C ASP A 90 -32.35 -26.66 -14.71
N TYR A 91 -32.42 -25.57 -13.94
CA TYR A 91 -33.69 -25.04 -13.44
C TYR A 91 -34.56 -24.46 -14.57
N ILE A 92 -33.96 -23.70 -15.50
CA ILE A 92 -34.65 -23.20 -16.71
C ILE A 92 -35.23 -24.37 -17.50
N HIS A 93 -34.45 -25.43 -17.74
CA HIS A 93 -34.91 -26.63 -18.46
C HIS A 93 -36.11 -27.30 -17.79
N LYS A 94 -36.09 -27.45 -16.46
CA LYS A 94 -37.22 -27.99 -15.69
C LYS A 94 -38.49 -27.14 -15.82
N ILE A 95 -38.35 -25.80 -15.82
CA ILE A 95 -39.49 -24.90 -16.07
C ILE A 95 -40.03 -25.14 -17.48
N VAL A 96 -39.16 -25.18 -18.49
CA VAL A 96 -39.55 -25.40 -19.88
C VAL A 96 -40.29 -26.72 -20.06
N GLU A 97 -39.84 -27.79 -19.41
CA GLU A 97 -40.52 -29.10 -19.40
C GLU A 97 -41.94 -29.01 -18.84
N VAL A 98 -42.13 -28.34 -17.70
CA VAL A 98 -43.46 -28.13 -17.11
C VAL A 98 -44.33 -27.26 -18.01
N VAL A 99 -43.79 -26.17 -18.55
CA VAL A 99 -44.53 -25.26 -19.45
C VAL A 99 -44.99 -26.00 -20.70
N TYR A 100 -44.12 -26.85 -21.25
CA TYR A 100 -44.43 -27.57 -22.48
C TYR A 100 -45.52 -28.62 -22.29
N LEU A 101 -45.62 -29.20 -21.10
CA LEU A 101 -46.71 -30.11 -20.76
C LEU A 101 -48.09 -29.47 -21.00
N PHE A 102 -48.21 -28.16 -20.73
CA PHE A 102 -49.43 -27.36 -20.87
C PHE A 102 -49.48 -26.52 -22.14
N SER A 103 -48.62 -26.75 -23.13
CA SER A 103 -48.54 -25.86 -24.32
C SER A 103 -49.81 -25.85 -25.18
N PHE A 104 -50.71 -26.82 -25.00
CA PHE A 104 -52.03 -26.85 -25.66
C PHE A 104 -53.00 -25.80 -25.09
N ASP A 105 -52.77 -25.31 -23.86
CA ASP A 105 -53.63 -24.36 -23.16
C ASP A 105 -53.19 -22.92 -23.46
N SER A 106 -53.94 -22.26 -24.36
CA SER A 106 -53.67 -20.88 -24.77
C SER A 106 -53.83 -19.86 -23.65
N SER A 107 -54.66 -20.13 -22.64
CA SER A 107 -54.88 -19.25 -21.50
C SER A 107 -53.67 -19.27 -20.57
N LEU A 108 -53.16 -20.46 -20.24
CA LEU A 108 -51.95 -20.61 -19.44
C LEU A 108 -50.73 -20.00 -20.16
N MET A 109 -50.57 -20.28 -21.46
CA MET A 109 -49.47 -19.73 -22.26
C MET A 109 -49.55 -18.20 -22.37
N GLY A 110 -50.76 -17.65 -22.56
CA GLY A 110 -50.98 -16.21 -22.58
C GLY A 110 -50.60 -15.54 -21.27
N TYR A 111 -50.98 -16.14 -20.13
CA TYR A 111 -50.62 -15.64 -18.81
C TYR A 111 -49.10 -15.70 -18.58
N LEU A 112 -48.46 -16.83 -18.89
CA LEU A 112 -47.00 -17.01 -18.78
C LEU A 112 -46.23 -15.96 -19.57
N VAL A 113 -46.56 -15.77 -20.85
CA VAL A 113 -45.89 -14.77 -21.70
C VAL A 113 -46.11 -13.36 -21.15
N SER A 114 -47.30 -13.05 -20.62
CA SER A 114 -47.57 -11.74 -20.00
C SER A 114 -46.76 -11.50 -18.72
N SER A 115 -46.61 -12.52 -17.88
CA SER A 115 -45.87 -12.47 -16.61
C SER A 115 -44.38 -12.38 -16.84
N LEU A 116 -43.85 -13.15 -17.81
CA LEU A 116 -42.50 -13.00 -18.29
C LEU A 116 -42.32 -11.56 -18.79
N LYS A 117 -43.13 -11.09 -19.76
CA LYS A 117 -43.10 -9.72 -20.35
C LYS A 117 -42.96 -8.60 -19.31
N LYS A 118 -43.68 -8.70 -18.19
CA LYS A 118 -43.64 -7.71 -17.09
C LYS A 118 -42.32 -7.72 -16.30
N GLY A 119 -41.60 -8.85 -16.24
CA GLY A 119 -40.33 -9.00 -15.53
C GLY A 119 -39.06 -8.84 -16.38
N HIS A 120 -39.15 -8.58 -17.69
CA HIS A 120 -37.99 -8.63 -18.61
C HIS A 120 -36.94 -7.54 -18.47
N SER A 121 -37.21 -6.44 -17.78
CA SER A 121 -36.40 -5.23 -18.03
C SER A 121 -34.90 -5.42 -17.76
N ASN A 122 -34.46 -6.42 -16.98
CA ASN A 122 -33.05 -6.80 -16.85
C ASN A 122 -32.78 -8.29 -16.51
N ASN A 123 -33.75 -9.22 -16.64
CA ASN A 123 -33.57 -10.61 -16.16
C ASN A 123 -33.29 -11.61 -17.29
N TRP A 124 -32.05 -12.11 -17.38
CA TRP A 124 -31.63 -13.02 -18.44
C TRP A 124 -32.35 -14.39 -18.40
N THR A 125 -32.72 -14.88 -17.22
CA THR A 125 -33.41 -16.17 -17.09
C THR A 125 -34.81 -16.13 -17.71
N PHE A 126 -35.51 -15.01 -17.56
CA PHE A 126 -36.82 -14.79 -18.18
C PHE A 126 -36.69 -14.74 -19.71
N CYS A 127 -35.62 -14.10 -20.21
CA CYS A 127 -35.30 -14.07 -21.64
C CYS A 127 -35.03 -15.48 -22.20
N CYS A 128 -34.30 -16.33 -21.49
CA CYS A 128 -34.08 -17.72 -21.87
C CYS A 128 -35.39 -18.53 -21.92
N ILE A 129 -36.24 -18.41 -20.89
CA ILE A 129 -37.55 -19.11 -20.86
C ILE A 129 -38.45 -18.64 -22.01
N LEU A 130 -38.52 -17.33 -22.28
CA LEU A 130 -39.27 -16.82 -23.43
C LEU A 130 -38.76 -17.41 -24.75
N LEU A 131 -37.43 -17.44 -24.94
CA LEU A 131 -36.83 -17.93 -26.17
C LEU A 131 -37.13 -19.42 -26.39
N GLU A 132 -37.04 -20.22 -25.33
CA GLU A 132 -37.43 -21.64 -25.35
C GLU A 132 -38.91 -21.81 -25.73
N ILE A 133 -39.81 -21.02 -25.14
CA ILE A 133 -41.24 -21.03 -25.47
C ILE A 133 -41.48 -20.66 -26.94
N PHE A 134 -40.78 -19.64 -27.46
CA PHE A 134 -40.89 -19.23 -28.86
C PHE A 134 -40.47 -20.35 -29.81
N ILE A 135 -39.37 -21.05 -29.54
CA ILE A 135 -38.90 -22.18 -30.33
C ILE A 135 -39.93 -23.32 -30.30
N LEU A 136 -40.43 -23.64 -29.12
CA LEU A 136 -41.34 -24.76 -28.90
C LEU A 136 -42.74 -24.56 -29.49
N ASN A 137 -43.18 -23.31 -29.66
CA ASN A 137 -44.46 -22.96 -30.28
C ASN A 137 -44.43 -22.95 -31.83
N THR A 138 -43.28 -23.18 -32.45
CA THR A 138 -43.21 -23.36 -33.91
C THR A 138 -43.73 -24.75 -34.29
N LYS A 139 -44.55 -24.87 -35.34
CA LYS A 139 -45.16 -26.15 -35.79
C LYS A 139 -44.13 -27.25 -36.09
N GLN A 140 -42.86 -26.89 -36.32
CA GLN A 140 -41.76 -27.81 -36.59
C GLN A 140 -40.87 -28.09 -35.36
N LYS A 141 -41.21 -27.53 -34.17
CA LYS A 141 -40.32 -27.44 -32.99
C LYS A 141 -38.92 -26.90 -33.34
N LYS A 142 -38.84 -26.14 -34.44
CA LYS A 142 -37.66 -25.52 -35.01
C LYS A 142 -38.08 -24.18 -35.59
N MET A 143 -37.45 -23.11 -35.11
CA MET A 143 -37.63 -21.76 -35.60
C MET A 143 -36.60 -21.50 -36.70
N PRO A 144 -36.93 -20.77 -37.78
CA PRO A 144 -35.93 -20.36 -38.76
C PRO A 144 -34.83 -19.55 -38.07
N ASN A 145 -33.56 -19.90 -38.32
CA ASN A 145 -32.40 -19.30 -37.65
C ASN A 145 -32.41 -17.76 -37.72
N THR A 146 -32.79 -17.19 -38.86
CA THR A 146 -32.89 -15.73 -39.07
C THR A 146 -33.87 -15.04 -38.11
N THR A 147 -34.98 -15.71 -37.76
CA THR A 147 -35.96 -15.15 -36.82
C THR A 147 -35.45 -15.28 -35.39
N LEU A 148 -34.79 -16.40 -35.08
CA LEU A 148 -34.20 -16.65 -33.77
C LEU A 148 -33.07 -15.66 -33.46
N GLU A 149 -32.23 -15.36 -34.45
CA GLU A 149 -31.16 -14.36 -34.41
C GLU A 149 -31.72 -12.95 -34.13
N THR A 150 -32.78 -12.55 -34.83
CA THR A 150 -33.42 -11.24 -34.64
C THR A 150 -33.97 -11.07 -33.22
N VAL A 151 -34.61 -12.12 -32.69
CA VAL A 151 -35.14 -12.13 -31.32
C VAL A 151 -33.99 -12.07 -30.31
N ALA A 152 -32.94 -12.87 -30.49
CA ALA A 152 -31.77 -12.87 -29.60
C ALA A 152 -31.09 -11.50 -29.55
N GLN A 153 -30.89 -10.83 -30.70
CA GLN A 153 -30.32 -9.49 -30.77
C GLN A 153 -31.18 -8.44 -30.05
N THR A 154 -32.50 -8.54 -30.17
CA THR A 154 -33.42 -7.63 -29.50
C THR A 154 -33.37 -7.80 -27.98
N LEU A 155 -33.31 -9.05 -27.49
CA LEU A 155 -33.19 -9.35 -26.07
C LEU A 155 -31.83 -8.90 -25.50
N LEU A 156 -30.73 -9.08 -26.24
CA LEU A 156 -29.39 -8.61 -25.84
C LEU A 156 -29.34 -7.10 -25.58
N LYS A 157 -30.02 -6.31 -26.41
CA LYS A 157 -30.08 -4.85 -26.24
C LYS A 157 -30.75 -4.45 -24.91
N THR A 158 -31.68 -5.27 -24.42
CA THR A 158 -32.43 -5.00 -23.18
C THR A 158 -31.71 -5.40 -21.91
N LEU A 159 -30.85 -6.43 -21.95
CA LEU A 159 -30.13 -6.92 -20.78
C LEU A 159 -28.92 -6.02 -20.49
N LYS A 160 -28.93 -5.19 -19.45
CA LYS A 160 -27.73 -4.44 -19.01
C LYS A 160 -27.04 -5.20 -17.88
N GLY A 161 -25.76 -5.53 -18.03
CA GLY A 161 -24.92 -6.15 -16.97
C GLY A 161 -25.09 -7.67 -16.76
N GLN A 162 -26.00 -8.33 -17.50
CA GLN A 162 -26.21 -9.79 -17.42
C GLN A 162 -26.20 -10.47 -18.81
N ARG A 163 -25.56 -9.82 -19.80
CA ARG A 163 -25.54 -10.26 -21.21
C ARG A 163 -24.79 -11.58 -21.38
N LEU A 164 -23.68 -11.75 -20.67
CA LEU A 164 -22.80 -12.90 -20.83
C LEU A 164 -23.48 -14.23 -20.46
N SER A 165 -24.27 -14.26 -19.39
CA SER A 165 -25.04 -15.46 -19.01
C SER A 165 -26.07 -15.86 -20.07
N PHE A 166 -26.75 -14.87 -20.67
CA PHE A 166 -27.67 -15.09 -21.80
C PHE A 166 -26.95 -15.59 -23.05
N ILE A 167 -25.80 -15.00 -23.39
CA ILE A 167 -24.98 -15.41 -24.54
C ILE A 167 -24.50 -16.84 -24.36
N LEU A 168 -23.96 -17.18 -23.18
CA LEU A 168 -23.48 -18.52 -22.88
C LEU A 168 -24.62 -19.56 -22.97
N TYR A 169 -25.78 -19.27 -22.39
CA TYR A 169 -26.96 -20.14 -22.52
C TYR A 169 -27.33 -20.33 -23.99
N SER A 170 -27.34 -19.24 -24.75
CA SER A 170 -27.75 -19.27 -26.15
C SER A 170 -26.80 -20.08 -27.03
N LEU A 171 -25.49 -19.92 -26.83
CA LEU A 171 -24.46 -20.67 -27.54
C LEU A 171 -24.44 -22.15 -27.18
N LYS A 172 -24.82 -22.51 -25.95
CA LYS A 172 -24.86 -23.91 -25.49
C LYS A 172 -26.09 -24.67 -25.98
N PHE A 173 -27.24 -24.00 -26.07
CA PHE A 173 -28.54 -24.67 -26.16
C PHE A 173 -29.39 -24.24 -27.37
N PHE A 174 -28.93 -23.31 -28.20
CA PHE A 174 -29.58 -22.95 -29.46
C PHE A 174 -28.64 -23.06 -30.65
N ASP A 175 -29.23 -23.37 -31.81
CA ASP A 175 -28.53 -23.44 -33.10
C ASP A 175 -28.55 -22.07 -33.80
N ILE A 176 -28.05 -21.05 -33.09
CA ILE A 176 -27.95 -19.67 -33.58
C ILE A 176 -26.58 -19.50 -34.23
N ASP A 177 -26.50 -18.77 -35.35
CA ASP A 177 -25.20 -18.41 -35.92
C ASP A 177 -24.36 -17.67 -34.87
N LYS A 178 -23.20 -18.24 -34.58
CA LYS A 178 -22.22 -17.72 -33.62
C LYS A 178 -21.81 -16.29 -33.94
N SER A 179 -21.82 -15.90 -35.22
CA SER A 179 -21.48 -14.56 -35.71
C SER A 179 -22.35 -13.46 -35.08
N VAL A 180 -23.60 -13.78 -34.69
CA VAL A 180 -24.55 -12.85 -34.06
C VAL A 180 -24.05 -12.33 -32.70
N PHE A 181 -23.26 -13.12 -32.00
CA PHE A 181 -22.77 -12.79 -30.66
C PHE A 181 -21.40 -12.11 -30.66
N VAL A 182 -20.63 -12.25 -31.75
CA VAL A 182 -19.23 -11.76 -31.84
C VAL A 182 -19.08 -10.28 -31.50
N PRO A 183 -19.88 -9.34 -32.07
CA PRO A 183 -19.70 -7.91 -31.76
C PRO A 183 -19.96 -7.56 -30.29
N ASN A 184 -20.87 -8.29 -29.64
CA ASN A 184 -21.17 -8.08 -28.22
C ASN A 184 -20.06 -8.63 -27.33
N ILE A 185 -19.36 -9.67 -27.77
CA ILE A 185 -18.27 -10.29 -27.02
C ILE A 185 -16.98 -9.49 -27.15
N GLU A 186 -16.66 -8.96 -28.33
CA GLU A 186 -15.49 -8.08 -28.53
C GLU A 186 -15.54 -6.83 -27.66
N ASP A 187 -16.73 -6.25 -27.43
CA ASP A 187 -16.89 -5.11 -26.54
C ASP A 187 -16.76 -5.49 -25.05
N GLU A 188 -17.27 -6.65 -24.65
CA GLU A 188 -17.17 -7.15 -23.26
C GLU A 188 -15.73 -7.60 -22.93
N ILE A 189 -14.99 -8.12 -23.92
CA ILE A 189 -13.57 -8.46 -23.82
C ILE A 189 -12.72 -7.22 -23.50
N LYS A 190 -13.04 -6.05 -24.07
CA LYS A 190 -12.33 -4.80 -23.73
C LYS A 190 -12.54 -4.35 -22.29
N THR A 191 -13.58 -4.86 -21.62
CA THR A 191 -13.96 -4.49 -20.25
C THR A 191 -13.89 -5.66 -19.26
N ILE A 192 -13.06 -6.68 -19.53
CA ILE A 192 -12.92 -7.87 -18.67
C ILE A 192 -12.70 -7.48 -17.20
N ASN A 193 -13.57 -8.00 -16.33
CA ASN A 193 -13.41 -7.98 -14.88
C ASN A 193 -13.29 -9.43 -14.36
N GLU A 194 -12.79 -9.59 -13.13
CA GLU A 194 -12.59 -10.91 -12.51
C GLU A 194 -13.91 -11.70 -12.37
N ASP A 195 -15.02 -10.99 -12.15
CA ASP A 195 -16.34 -11.59 -11.93
C ASP A 195 -16.90 -12.29 -13.19
N ASN A 196 -16.48 -11.88 -14.39
CA ASN A 196 -17.00 -12.39 -15.66
C ASN A 196 -15.97 -13.21 -16.47
N PHE A 197 -14.73 -13.32 -16.00
CA PHE A 197 -13.62 -13.90 -16.75
C PHE A 197 -13.88 -15.36 -17.17
N GLU A 198 -14.33 -16.21 -16.25
CA GLU A 198 -14.58 -17.63 -16.54
C GLU A 198 -15.72 -17.82 -17.56
N ILE A 199 -16.75 -16.97 -17.52
CA ILE A 199 -17.87 -16.99 -18.47
C ILE A 199 -17.36 -16.56 -19.86
N LEU A 200 -16.57 -15.49 -19.93
CA LEU A 200 -15.98 -14.99 -21.17
C LEU A 200 -15.03 -16.01 -21.80
N LYS A 201 -14.21 -16.68 -20.99
CA LYS A 201 -13.32 -17.74 -21.43
C LYS A 201 -14.09 -18.91 -22.04
N GLU A 202 -15.19 -19.31 -21.41
CA GLU A 202 -16.05 -20.37 -21.94
C GLU A 202 -16.73 -19.95 -23.26
N ILE A 203 -17.26 -18.73 -23.34
CA ILE A 203 -17.86 -18.17 -24.56
C ILE A 203 -16.83 -18.10 -25.69
N ALA A 204 -15.65 -17.55 -25.43
CA ALA A 204 -14.58 -17.43 -26.42
C ALA A 204 -14.11 -18.80 -26.92
N GLY A 205 -14.04 -19.80 -26.04
CA GLY A 205 -13.79 -21.19 -26.42
C GLY A 205 -14.84 -21.75 -27.38
N ILE A 206 -16.13 -21.50 -27.11
CA ILE A 206 -17.23 -21.94 -27.99
C ILE A 206 -17.20 -21.22 -29.34
N LEU A 207 -16.87 -19.93 -29.34
CA LEU A 207 -16.80 -19.08 -30.52
C LEU A 207 -15.50 -19.27 -31.32
N LYS A 208 -14.51 -20.00 -30.79
CA LYS A 208 -13.15 -20.14 -31.35
C LYS A 208 -12.48 -18.78 -31.60
N ILE A 209 -12.73 -17.81 -30.73
CA ILE A 209 -12.04 -16.53 -30.75
C ILE A 209 -10.62 -16.80 -30.22
N ASN A 210 -9.62 -16.75 -31.11
CA ASN A 210 -8.21 -16.85 -30.75
C ASN A 210 -7.74 -15.54 -30.14
N GLU A 211 -8.15 -15.31 -28.90
CA GLU A 211 -7.55 -14.27 -28.07
C GLU A 211 -6.85 -14.92 -26.89
N ASP A 212 -5.62 -14.49 -26.63
CA ASP A 212 -4.97 -14.67 -25.34
C ASP A 212 -5.77 -13.86 -24.32
N LEU A 213 -6.91 -14.40 -23.88
CA LEU A 213 -7.73 -13.84 -22.83
C LEU A 213 -6.94 -13.87 -21.53
N LYS A 214 -6.15 -12.81 -21.33
CA LYS A 214 -5.50 -12.51 -20.07
C LYS A 214 -6.50 -11.68 -19.28
N ILE A 215 -6.69 -12.03 -18.01
CA ILE A 215 -7.21 -11.06 -17.05
C ILE A 215 -6.32 -9.82 -17.23
N PRO A 216 -6.86 -8.62 -17.52
CA PRO A 216 -6.04 -7.41 -17.58
C PRO A 216 -5.23 -7.39 -16.30
N ASN A 217 -3.90 -7.56 -16.41
CA ASN A 217 -3.01 -7.92 -15.29
C ASN A 217 -3.49 -7.30 -13.97
N SER A 218 -4.18 -8.07 -13.13
CA SER A 218 -4.70 -7.58 -11.85
C SER A 218 -3.56 -7.23 -10.88
N TYR A 219 -2.40 -7.80 -11.16
CA TYR A 219 -1.14 -7.49 -10.52
C TYR A 219 -0.22 -6.76 -11.49
N ILE A 220 0.03 -5.49 -11.20
CA ILE A 220 1.13 -4.75 -11.78
C ILE A 220 2.26 -4.83 -10.76
N GLU A 221 3.38 -5.47 -11.14
CA GLU A 221 4.58 -5.52 -10.30
C GLU A 221 5.20 -4.12 -10.25
N ILE A 222 4.75 -3.35 -9.26
CA ILE A 222 5.19 -1.97 -9.03
C ILE A 222 6.27 -1.92 -7.95
N VAL A 223 6.22 -2.86 -7.01
CA VAL A 223 7.13 -2.94 -5.86
C VAL A 223 7.82 -4.29 -5.86
N LYS A 224 9.15 -4.28 -5.86
CA LYS A 224 9.96 -5.47 -5.61
C LYS A 224 10.19 -5.60 -4.09
N PRO A 225 9.76 -6.72 -3.46
CA PRO A 225 10.00 -6.93 -2.04
C PRO A 225 11.48 -7.22 -1.79
N VAL A 226 12.01 -6.70 -0.67
CA VAL A 226 13.34 -7.07 -0.18
C VAL A 226 13.23 -8.46 0.49
N PRO A 227 14.23 -9.35 0.36
CA PRO A 227 14.22 -10.64 1.05
C PRO A 227 13.95 -10.47 2.56
N GLY A 228 12.91 -11.16 3.05
CA GLY A 228 12.51 -11.10 4.46
C GLY A 228 11.66 -9.89 4.88
N GLU A 229 11.37 -8.94 3.98
CA GLU A 229 10.62 -7.70 4.29
C GLU A 229 9.27 -7.94 4.99
N PHE A 230 8.55 -9.00 4.59
CA PHE A 230 7.24 -9.35 5.14
C PHE A 230 7.23 -10.63 5.99
N SER A 231 8.39 -11.26 6.20
CA SER A 231 8.53 -12.53 6.94
C SER A 231 7.93 -12.48 8.35
N PHE A 232 8.06 -11.34 9.03
CA PHE A 232 7.50 -11.11 10.36
C PHE A 232 5.98 -11.30 10.43
N TYR A 233 5.27 -11.11 9.32
CA TYR A 233 3.81 -11.26 9.21
C TYR A 233 3.38 -12.65 8.73
N GLU A 234 4.32 -13.50 8.30
CA GLU A 234 4.07 -14.84 7.73
C GLU A 234 4.37 -15.97 8.73
N ASP A 235 5.33 -15.78 9.64
CA ASP A 235 5.78 -16.82 10.57
C ASP A 235 4.78 -17.12 11.70
N SER A 236 4.22 -18.34 11.66
CA SER A 236 3.13 -18.82 12.52
C SER A 236 3.53 -19.95 13.49
N LYS A 237 4.80 -20.37 13.54
CA LYS A 237 5.19 -21.55 14.33
C LYS A 237 5.78 -21.18 15.69
N VAL A 238 4.99 -21.40 16.74
CA VAL A 238 5.52 -21.64 18.09
C VAL A 238 5.88 -23.14 18.16
N PRO A 239 7.11 -23.53 18.54
CA PRO A 239 7.46 -24.94 18.72
C PRO A 239 6.53 -25.60 19.73
N SER A 240 5.96 -26.75 19.39
CA SER A 240 4.96 -27.49 20.17
C SER A 240 5.46 -27.98 21.55
N GLU A 241 6.77 -27.95 21.79
CA GLU A 241 7.41 -28.54 22.97
C GLU A 241 7.88 -27.51 24.01
N PHE A 242 7.64 -26.22 23.79
CA PHE A 242 8.13 -25.17 24.70
C PHE A 242 7.09 -24.83 25.78
N VAL A 243 7.36 -25.20 27.04
CA VAL A 243 6.48 -24.94 28.18
C VAL A 243 6.91 -23.65 28.89
N PHE A 244 6.02 -22.65 28.92
CA PHE A 244 6.25 -21.41 29.65
C PHE A 244 5.67 -21.45 31.07
N PRO A 245 6.31 -20.80 32.05
CA PRO A 245 5.74 -20.61 33.38
C PRO A 245 4.52 -19.66 33.34
N PRO A 246 3.61 -19.75 34.34
CA PRO A 246 2.43 -18.90 34.43
C PRO A 246 2.79 -17.40 34.45
N PHE A 247 1.89 -16.57 33.92
CA PHE A 247 2.02 -15.12 33.76
C PHE A 247 2.60 -14.44 35.02
N SER A 248 3.73 -13.75 34.88
CA SER A 248 4.39 -13.04 35.99
C SER A 248 4.72 -11.60 35.62
N MET A 249 4.69 -10.69 36.60
CA MET A 249 5.06 -9.27 36.45
C MET A 249 6.50 -9.08 35.94
N SER A 250 7.36 -10.09 36.06
CA SER A 250 8.71 -10.10 35.48
C SER A 250 8.70 -10.20 33.95
N MET A 251 7.69 -10.82 33.34
CA MET A 251 7.55 -10.92 31.88
C MET A 251 7.22 -9.56 31.25
N ILE A 252 6.38 -8.75 31.90
CA ILE A 252 6.10 -7.35 31.52
C ILE A 252 7.36 -6.48 31.69
N LYS A 253 8.16 -6.70 32.73
CA LYS A 253 9.46 -6.02 32.91
C LYS A 253 10.50 -6.46 31.87
N ASN A 254 10.43 -7.67 31.32
CA ASN A 254 11.29 -8.13 30.24
C ASN A 254 10.88 -7.52 28.88
N ILE A 255 9.58 -7.27 28.67
CA ILE A 255 9.08 -6.46 27.54
C ILE A 255 9.69 -5.05 27.58
N GLU A 256 9.85 -4.47 28.78
CA GLU A 256 10.49 -3.17 28.98
C GLU A 256 12.02 -3.18 28.75
N LYS A 257 12.67 -4.36 28.78
CA LYS A 257 14.13 -4.52 28.61
C LYS A 257 14.61 -4.82 27.18
N LYS A 258 13.74 -4.69 26.17
CA LYS A 258 14.09 -4.75 24.72
C LYS A 258 14.60 -6.10 24.17
N LYS A 259 14.36 -7.25 24.83
CA LYS A 259 14.68 -8.58 24.28
C LYS A 259 13.40 -9.42 24.16
N LEU A 260 12.64 -9.22 23.08
CA LEU A 260 11.42 -10.00 22.81
C LEU A 260 11.55 -10.68 21.46
N GLU A 261 11.59 -12.00 21.49
CA GLU A 261 11.56 -12.83 20.29
C GLU A 261 10.09 -13.03 19.84
N PRO A 262 9.83 -13.22 18.53
CA PRO A 262 8.47 -13.27 17.97
C PRO A 262 7.53 -14.29 18.65
N TYR A 263 8.05 -15.45 19.07
CA TYR A 263 7.25 -16.47 19.76
C TYR A 263 6.79 -16.03 21.17
N MET A 264 7.55 -15.15 21.84
CA MET A 264 7.16 -14.61 23.15
C MET A 264 5.94 -13.69 23.01
N LEU A 265 5.86 -12.93 21.91
CA LEU A 265 4.72 -12.07 21.60
C LEU A 265 3.45 -12.87 21.32
N ASP A 266 3.58 -13.99 20.62
CA ASP A 266 2.45 -14.89 20.33
C ASP A 266 1.89 -15.53 21.60
N TYR A 267 2.77 -16.01 22.49
CA TYR A 267 2.38 -16.56 23.80
C TYR A 267 1.68 -15.52 24.68
N ILE A 268 2.21 -14.30 24.72
CA ILE A 268 1.61 -13.18 25.47
C ILE A 268 0.19 -12.90 24.93
N GLY A 269 0.03 -12.81 23.60
CA GLY A 269 -1.26 -12.57 22.98
C GLY A 269 -2.29 -13.67 23.26
N GLN A 270 -1.89 -14.94 23.26
CA GLN A 270 -2.77 -16.07 23.60
C GLN A 270 -3.26 -16.01 25.05
N ASN A 271 -2.37 -15.71 26.00
CA ASN A 271 -2.74 -15.68 27.42
C ASN A 271 -3.46 -14.39 27.85
N ILE A 272 -3.28 -13.28 27.12
CA ILE A 272 -4.06 -12.04 27.32
C ILE A 272 -5.55 -12.24 26.99
N CYS A 273 -5.92 -13.24 26.18
CA CYS A 273 -7.33 -13.60 25.95
C CYS A 273 -8.10 -13.80 27.26
N SER A 274 -7.43 -14.29 28.30
CA SER A 274 -8.00 -14.56 29.62
C SER A 274 -8.07 -13.31 30.53
N HIS A 275 -7.48 -12.17 30.12
CA HIS A 275 -7.34 -10.95 30.93
C HIS A 275 -7.52 -9.66 30.08
N PRO A 276 -8.76 -9.33 29.65
CA PRO A 276 -9.03 -8.21 28.72
C PRO A 276 -8.58 -6.82 29.23
N GLU A 277 -8.49 -6.61 30.54
CA GLU A 277 -8.00 -5.35 31.13
C GLU A 277 -6.53 -5.02 30.75
N LEU A 278 -5.74 -6.05 30.44
CA LEU A 278 -4.35 -5.88 30.00
C LEU A 278 -4.26 -5.31 28.59
N ILE A 279 -5.26 -5.53 27.73
CA ILE A 279 -5.32 -5.01 26.36
C ILE A 279 -5.25 -3.48 26.39
N THR A 280 -6.04 -2.84 27.24
CA THR A 280 -6.04 -1.37 27.40
C THR A 280 -4.69 -0.84 27.90
N LYS A 281 -4.05 -1.54 28.86
CA LYS A 281 -2.72 -1.15 29.38
C LYS A 281 -1.62 -1.29 28.31
N ILE A 282 -1.72 -2.32 27.48
CA ILE A 282 -0.79 -2.61 26.38
C ILE A 282 -0.96 -1.60 25.25
N ILE A 283 -2.19 -1.26 24.87
CA ILE A 283 -2.45 -0.23 23.86
C ILE A 283 -2.01 1.15 24.33
N ASN A 284 -2.10 1.44 25.63
CA ASN A 284 -1.55 2.68 26.20
C ASN A 284 -0.02 2.79 26.06
N LYS A 285 0.70 1.69 25.77
CA LYS A 285 2.13 1.70 25.42
C LYS A 285 2.40 2.13 23.97
N LYS A 286 1.37 2.41 23.14
CA LYS A 286 1.50 3.04 21.80
C LYS A 286 2.26 4.37 21.80
N LYS A 287 2.56 4.94 22.99
CA LYS A 287 3.47 6.08 23.14
C LYS A 287 4.80 5.87 22.43
N TYR A 288 5.28 4.62 22.32
CA TYR A 288 6.53 4.27 21.66
C TYR A 288 6.27 3.63 20.29
N VAL A 289 6.62 4.35 19.21
CA VAL A 289 6.31 3.95 17.82
C VAL A 289 6.97 2.62 17.44
N GLU A 290 8.18 2.36 17.95
CA GLU A 290 8.95 1.13 17.72
C GLU A 290 8.21 -0.14 18.17
N PHE A 291 7.30 -0.04 19.13
CA PHE A 291 6.58 -1.19 19.67
C PHE A 291 5.29 -1.52 18.90
N ILE A 292 4.84 -0.64 18.00
CA ILE A 292 3.53 -0.77 17.33
C ILE A 292 3.38 -2.09 16.55
N PRO A 293 4.38 -2.58 15.79
CA PRO A 293 4.28 -3.89 15.12
C PRO A 293 4.11 -5.05 16.11
N SER A 294 4.87 -5.05 17.22
CA SER A 294 4.77 -6.06 18.28
C SER A 294 3.42 -6.01 18.99
N LEU A 295 2.87 -4.81 19.22
CA LEU A 295 1.54 -4.61 19.77
C LEU A 295 0.47 -5.16 18.83
N ALA A 296 0.56 -4.90 17.53
CA ALA A 296 -0.36 -5.42 16.53
C ALA A 296 -0.34 -6.96 16.47
N ARG A 297 0.84 -7.58 16.57
CA ARG A 297 0.99 -9.04 16.66
C ARG A 297 0.29 -9.61 17.89
N ILE A 298 0.50 -9.01 19.08
CA ILE A 298 -0.19 -9.41 20.32
C ILE A 298 -1.72 -9.31 20.15
N LEU A 299 -2.21 -8.20 19.58
CA LEU A 299 -3.64 -7.98 19.33
C LEU A 299 -4.25 -8.98 18.34
N SER A 300 -3.46 -9.40 17.33
CA SER A 300 -3.83 -10.42 16.34
C SER A 300 -3.97 -11.81 16.92
N LYS A 301 -3.40 -12.09 18.08
CA LYS A 301 -3.61 -13.35 18.80
C LYS A 301 -4.72 -13.25 19.84
N ALA A 302 -5.09 -12.03 20.25
CA ALA A 302 -6.16 -11.74 21.20
C ALA A 302 -7.55 -11.47 20.56
N ILE A 303 -7.82 -12.05 19.38
CA ILE A 303 -8.87 -11.67 18.40
C ILE A 303 -10.26 -11.44 19.00
N LYS A 304 -10.71 -12.26 19.96
CA LYS A 304 -12.08 -12.21 20.51
C LYS A 304 -12.37 -10.89 21.25
N ASN A 305 -11.37 -10.30 21.89
CA ASN A 305 -11.51 -9.09 22.71
C ASN A 305 -10.91 -7.84 22.02
N SER A 306 -10.07 -8.00 21.00
CA SER A 306 -9.39 -6.89 20.33
C SER A 306 -10.25 -6.21 19.25
N LYS A 307 -11.19 -6.92 18.60
CA LYS A 307 -12.04 -6.32 17.54
C LYS A 307 -12.92 -5.15 18.01
N SER A 308 -13.51 -5.22 19.20
CA SER A 308 -14.34 -4.11 19.72
C SER A 308 -13.50 -2.85 19.99
N TYR A 309 -12.28 -3.04 20.49
CA TYR A 309 -11.36 -1.96 20.78
C TYR A 309 -10.79 -1.36 19.49
N CYS A 310 -10.31 -2.21 18.58
CA CYS A 310 -9.76 -1.80 17.29
C CYS A 310 -10.82 -1.14 16.39
N GLY A 311 -12.09 -1.56 16.49
CA GLY A 311 -13.22 -0.90 15.81
C GLY A 311 -13.44 0.55 16.27
N SER A 312 -13.18 0.87 17.53
CA SER A 312 -13.30 2.26 18.03
C SER A 312 -12.20 3.19 17.48
N ILE A 313 -11.06 2.61 17.05
CA ILE A 313 -9.96 3.34 16.43
C ILE A 313 -10.18 3.53 14.92
N LEU A 314 -11.12 2.84 14.25
CA LEU A 314 -11.41 3.04 12.82
C LEU A 314 -12.22 4.33 12.54
N SER A 315 -11.75 5.49 13.00
CA SER A 315 -12.41 6.79 12.75
C SER A 315 -11.44 7.86 12.25
N CYS A 316 -11.93 8.87 11.51
CA CYS A 316 -11.07 9.92 10.93
C CYS A 316 -10.41 10.86 11.97
N GLN A 317 -10.74 10.74 13.26
CA GLN A 317 -10.20 11.58 14.34
C GLN A 317 -8.90 11.02 14.96
N ASN A 318 -8.36 9.95 14.38
CA ASN A 318 -7.15 9.27 14.83
C ASN A 318 -5.91 10.16 14.92
N THR A 319 -5.07 9.87 15.91
CA THR A 319 -3.69 10.36 15.98
C THR A 319 -2.80 9.60 14.99
N ASP A 320 -1.64 10.13 14.64
CA ASP A 320 -0.70 9.44 13.74
C ASP A 320 -0.33 8.05 14.24
N LYS A 321 -0.19 7.90 15.56
CA LYS A 321 0.10 6.61 16.22
C LYS A 321 -1.03 5.59 16.07
N ASP A 322 -2.27 6.07 16.05
CA ASP A 322 -3.44 5.22 15.82
C ASP A 322 -3.47 4.71 14.37
N LEU A 323 -3.11 5.57 13.41
CA LEU A 323 -3.02 5.18 12.00
C LEU A 323 -1.92 4.14 11.75
N ILE A 324 -0.75 4.31 12.39
CA ILE A 324 0.34 3.32 12.34
C ILE A 324 -0.13 1.99 12.94
N LEU A 325 -0.82 2.01 14.09
CA LEU A 325 -1.36 0.78 14.69
C LEU A 325 -2.40 0.11 13.81
N ILE A 326 -3.28 0.88 13.16
CA ILE A 326 -4.26 0.34 12.21
C ILE A 326 -3.56 -0.37 11.05
N ALA A 327 -2.54 0.27 10.45
CA ALA A 327 -1.77 -0.29 9.36
C ALA A 327 -1.12 -1.63 9.76
N GLU A 328 -0.48 -1.69 10.93
CA GLU A 328 0.14 -2.91 11.43
C GLU A 328 -0.88 -4.01 11.73
N CYS A 329 -2.01 -3.67 12.37
CA CYS A 329 -3.09 -4.61 12.64
C CYS A 329 -3.69 -5.20 11.34
N TYR A 330 -3.75 -4.42 10.26
CA TYR A 330 -4.16 -4.93 8.95
C TYR A 330 -3.17 -5.94 8.37
N LYS A 331 -1.86 -5.71 8.49
CA LYS A 331 -0.84 -6.67 8.03
C LYS A 331 -0.95 -8.02 8.75
N PHE A 332 -1.40 -8.02 10.01
CA PHE A 332 -1.70 -9.22 10.79
C PHE A 332 -3.13 -9.77 10.60
N GLY A 333 -3.92 -9.24 9.67
CA GLY A 333 -5.26 -9.74 9.34
C GLY A 333 -6.34 -9.40 10.37
N LEU A 334 -6.11 -8.42 11.25
CA LEU A 334 -7.12 -7.98 12.22
C LEU A 334 -8.25 -7.17 11.55
N PHE A 335 -7.90 -6.44 10.49
CA PHE A 335 -8.80 -5.66 9.64
C PHE A 335 -8.87 -6.24 8.23
N THR A 336 -10.02 -6.09 7.60
CA THR A 336 -10.25 -6.44 6.20
C THR A 336 -9.76 -5.35 5.27
N SER A 337 -9.50 -5.70 4.00
CA SER A 337 -9.12 -4.72 2.98
C SER A 337 -10.19 -3.65 2.81
N GLN A 338 -11.47 -4.03 2.89
CA GLN A 338 -12.60 -3.09 2.80
C GLN A 338 -12.55 -2.02 3.91
N GLU A 339 -12.30 -2.41 5.16
CA GLU A 339 -12.22 -1.47 6.28
C GLU A 339 -11.09 -0.45 6.09
N ILE A 340 -9.93 -0.92 5.60
CA ILE A 340 -8.78 -0.05 5.35
C ILE A 340 -9.01 0.89 4.16
N PHE A 341 -9.51 0.39 3.04
CA PHE A 341 -9.79 1.25 1.89
C PHE A 341 -10.93 2.24 2.16
N ASN A 342 -11.90 1.89 3.02
CA ASN A 342 -12.89 2.84 3.50
C ASN A 342 -12.26 3.97 4.30
N LEU A 343 -11.33 3.67 5.24
CA LEU A 343 -10.60 4.69 5.99
C LEU A 343 -9.75 5.57 5.06
N ILE A 344 -9.03 4.97 4.11
CA ILE A 344 -8.21 5.70 3.13
C ILE A 344 -9.09 6.64 2.29
N ASN A 345 -10.22 6.15 1.77
CA ASN A 345 -11.16 6.99 1.02
C ASN A 345 -11.70 8.14 1.86
N GLN A 346 -12.03 7.92 3.13
CA GLN A 346 -12.44 9.00 4.03
C GLN A 346 -11.34 10.06 4.23
N LEU A 347 -10.07 9.66 4.31
CA LEU A 347 -8.95 10.61 4.41
C LEU A 347 -8.79 11.42 3.12
N ILE A 348 -8.96 10.78 1.97
CA ILE A 348 -8.91 11.43 0.65
C ILE A 348 -10.06 12.44 0.51
N ASP A 349 -11.29 12.01 0.79
CA ASP A 349 -12.49 12.84 0.62
C ASP A 349 -12.50 14.03 1.60
N LYS A 350 -11.82 13.91 2.75
CA LYS A 350 -11.62 15.01 3.72
C LYS A 350 -10.35 15.84 3.47
N HIS A 351 -9.61 15.56 2.39
CA HIS A 351 -8.33 16.21 2.06
C HIS A 351 -7.28 16.16 3.19
N LEU A 352 -7.28 15.09 4.01
CA LEU A 352 -6.33 14.90 5.11
C LEU A 352 -5.05 14.21 4.62
N ILE A 353 -4.32 14.86 3.72
CA ILE A 353 -3.18 14.26 3.01
C ILE A 353 -2.02 13.86 3.96
N SER A 354 -1.73 14.64 5.01
CA SER A 354 -0.66 14.25 5.94
C SER A 354 -0.96 12.91 6.64
N LYS A 355 -2.21 12.71 7.06
CA LYS A 355 -2.68 11.46 7.68
C LYS A 355 -2.70 10.30 6.68
N LEU A 356 -3.05 10.59 5.43
CA LEU A 356 -2.97 9.63 4.34
C LEU A 356 -1.52 9.17 4.13
N CYS A 357 -0.54 10.09 4.12
CA CYS A 357 0.87 9.73 4.00
C CYS A 357 1.34 8.86 5.18
N VAL A 358 0.96 9.19 6.42
CA VAL A 358 1.32 8.39 7.60
C VAL A 358 0.86 6.93 7.47
N ILE A 359 -0.38 6.68 7.04
CA ILE A 359 -0.87 5.32 6.88
C ILE A 359 -0.22 4.61 5.67
N LEU A 360 0.03 5.33 4.58
CA LEU A 360 0.65 4.78 3.36
C LEU A 360 2.14 4.49 3.53
N GLU A 361 2.87 5.26 4.33
CA GLU A 361 4.28 4.97 4.66
C GLU A 361 4.41 3.62 5.36
N GLN A 362 3.44 3.26 6.19
CA GLN A 362 3.43 1.97 6.89
C GLN A 362 2.90 0.84 6.02
N LEU A 363 1.85 1.10 5.23
CA LEU A 363 1.06 0.07 4.58
C LEU A 363 1.29 -0.06 3.07
N GLY A 364 1.69 1.01 2.40
CA GLY A 364 1.67 1.18 0.95
C GLY A 364 2.40 0.07 0.19
N ARG A 365 3.61 -0.30 0.64
CA ARG A 365 4.37 -1.40 0.03
C ARG A 365 3.66 -2.74 0.17
N TYR A 366 3.08 -3.01 1.33
CA TYR A 366 2.37 -4.26 1.61
C TYR A 366 1.10 -4.43 0.76
N ILE A 367 0.31 -3.36 0.60
CA ILE A 367 -0.92 -3.40 -0.23
C ILE A 367 -0.63 -3.42 -1.73
N LEU A 368 0.48 -2.82 -2.17
CA LEU A 368 0.96 -2.94 -3.56
C LEU A 368 1.61 -4.30 -3.85
N TYR A 369 2.21 -4.94 -2.85
CA TYR A 369 2.79 -6.28 -3.01
C TYR A 369 1.71 -7.36 -3.10
N LYS A 370 0.62 -7.25 -2.34
CA LYS A 370 -0.45 -8.25 -2.33
C LYS A 370 -1.30 -8.23 -3.59
N LYS A 371 -1.54 -9.40 -4.18
CA LYS A 371 -2.37 -9.57 -5.38
C LYS A 371 -3.80 -9.05 -5.18
N GLU A 372 -4.37 -9.28 -4.00
CA GLU A 372 -5.76 -8.94 -3.70
C GLU A 372 -6.00 -7.41 -3.60
N THR A 373 -4.95 -6.64 -3.29
CA THR A 373 -5.07 -5.19 -3.05
C THR A 373 -4.32 -4.32 -4.05
N ASN A 374 -3.42 -4.89 -4.86
CA ASN A 374 -2.55 -4.16 -5.79
C ASN A 374 -3.32 -3.18 -6.68
N ARG A 375 -4.36 -3.67 -7.39
CA ARG A 375 -5.17 -2.83 -8.27
C ARG A 375 -5.89 -1.70 -7.54
N LEU A 376 -6.56 -2.00 -6.43
CA LEU A 376 -7.27 -1.00 -5.61
C LEU A 376 -6.29 0.07 -5.08
N SER A 377 -5.08 -0.33 -4.72
CA SER A 377 -4.03 0.60 -4.30
C SER A 377 -3.61 1.54 -5.43
N ILE A 378 -3.45 1.03 -6.66
CA ILE A 378 -3.09 1.83 -7.84
C ILE A 378 -4.20 2.83 -8.17
N GLU A 379 -5.44 2.36 -8.23
CA GLU A 379 -6.61 3.21 -8.49
C GLU A 379 -6.74 4.32 -7.43
N MET A 380 -6.45 4.00 -6.17
CA MET A 380 -6.42 4.98 -5.08
C MET A 380 -5.30 6.01 -5.26
N ILE A 381 -4.09 5.59 -5.63
CA ILE A 381 -2.96 6.51 -5.88
C ILE A 381 -3.28 7.46 -7.03
N GLU A 382 -3.84 6.95 -8.13
CA GLU A 382 -4.27 7.76 -9.27
C GLU A 382 -5.44 8.70 -8.90
N LYS A 383 -6.39 8.26 -8.06
CA LYS A 383 -7.46 9.13 -7.53
C LYS A 383 -6.87 10.34 -6.81
N VAL A 384 -5.86 10.16 -5.95
CA VAL A 384 -5.23 11.25 -5.19
C VAL A 384 -4.42 12.17 -6.09
N LYS A 385 -3.66 11.60 -7.03
CA LYS A 385 -2.85 12.35 -8.01
C LYS A 385 -3.70 13.27 -8.89
N ASN A 386 -4.89 12.80 -9.27
CA ASN A 386 -5.85 13.56 -10.08
C ASN A 386 -6.77 14.46 -9.25
N SER A 387 -6.65 14.46 -7.91
CA SER A 387 -7.44 15.32 -7.04
C SER A 387 -6.89 16.76 -7.00
N PRO A 388 -7.75 17.78 -6.81
CA PRO A 388 -7.32 19.16 -6.64
C PRO A 388 -6.66 19.35 -5.27
N LEU A 389 -5.34 19.12 -5.20
CA LEU A 389 -4.52 19.30 -4.00
C LEU A 389 -3.71 20.61 -4.06
N ASP A 390 -3.48 21.21 -2.90
CA ASP A 390 -2.52 22.32 -2.77
C ASP A 390 -1.08 21.83 -3.02
N ASN A 391 -0.15 22.76 -3.28
CA ASN A 391 1.22 22.43 -3.64
C ASN A 391 1.99 21.70 -2.54
N VAL A 392 1.71 21.98 -1.25
CA VAL A 392 2.38 21.31 -0.13
C VAL A 392 1.90 19.86 -0.04
N SER A 393 0.59 19.65 -0.13
CA SER A 393 -0.03 18.33 -0.16
C SER A 393 0.45 17.49 -1.35
N LYS A 394 0.60 18.09 -2.54
CA LYS A 394 1.17 17.42 -3.72
C LYS A 394 2.60 16.94 -3.49
N ILE A 395 3.44 17.80 -2.89
CA ILE A 395 4.83 17.45 -2.58
C ILE A 395 4.88 16.31 -1.55
N GLN A 396 4.12 16.43 -0.45
CA GLN A 396 4.06 15.41 0.61
C GLN A 396 3.61 14.05 0.07
N PHE A 397 2.54 14.03 -0.74
CA PHE A 397 2.04 12.80 -1.34
C PHE A 397 3.05 12.21 -2.32
N SER A 398 3.67 13.02 -3.17
CA SER A 398 4.69 12.56 -4.13
C SER A 398 5.92 11.97 -3.43
N GLN A 399 6.35 12.57 -2.32
CA GLN A 399 7.43 12.04 -1.48
C GLN A 399 7.05 10.69 -0.85
N CYS A 400 5.84 10.59 -0.29
CA CYS A 400 5.33 9.34 0.28
C CYS A 400 5.28 8.21 -0.77
N ILE A 401 4.74 8.48 -1.96
CA ILE A 401 4.71 7.50 -3.05
C ILE A 401 6.13 7.11 -3.49
N SER A 402 7.05 8.08 -3.57
CA SER A 402 8.45 7.80 -3.91
C SER A 402 9.11 6.87 -2.87
N MET A 403 8.85 7.08 -1.57
CA MET A 403 9.33 6.19 -0.50
C MET A 403 8.79 4.77 -0.64
N ILE A 404 7.52 4.63 -0.99
CA ILE A 404 6.86 3.34 -1.16
C ILE A 404 7.47 2.59 -2.36
N LEU A 405 7.62 3.27 -3.49
CA LEU A 405 8.15 2.67 -4.72
C LEU A 405 9.64 2.35 -4.60
N ASN A 406 10.40 3.21 -3.93
CA ASN A 406 11.85 3.10 -3.85
C ASN A 406 12.38 3.61 -2.49
N PRO A 407 12.43 2.75 -1.47
CA PRO A 407 12.86 3.14 -0.11
C PRO A 407 14.33 3.57 -0.05
N GLU A 408 15.17 3.19 -1.02
CA GLU A 408 16.58 3.61 -1.11
C GLU A 408 16.73 5.04 -1.66
N PHE A 409 15.80 5.51 -2.49
CA PHE A 409 15.88 6.81 -3.16
C PHE A 409 15.43 8.01 -2.32
N CYS A 410 14.81 7.79 -1.15
CA CYS A 410 14.21 8.87 -0.35
C CYS A 410 15.10 9.47 0.74
N LYS A 411 16.40 9.22 0.73
CA LYS A 411 17.34 10.18 1.33
C LYS A 411 17.59 11.29 0.32
N ILE A 412 16.64 12.21 0.15
CA ILE A 412 17.02 13.54 -0.35
C ILE A 412 17.93 14.11 0.74
N ASN A 413 19.23 13.93 0.54
CA ASN A 413 20.22 14.55 1.38
C ASN A 413 19.99 16.06 1.25
N ILE A 414 19.59 16.69 2.36
CA ILE A 414 19.33 18.13 2.39
C ILE A 414 20.56 18.90 1.87
N LEU A 415 21.77 18.37 2.08
CA LEU A 415 23.00 18.97 1.57
C LEU A 415 23.09 18.86 0.04
N ASP A 416 22.63 17.77 -0.57
CA ASP A 416 22.63 17.62 -2.03
C ASP A 416 21.55 18.48 -2.68
N PHE A 417 20.39 18.63 -2.03
CA PHE A 417 19.38 19.62 -2.44
C PHE A 417 19.93 21.04 -2.35
N LEU A 418 20.58 21.41 -1.25
CA LEU A 418 21.14 22.74 -1.09
C LEU A 418 22.29 22.99 -2.08
N ARG A 419 23.11 21.98 -2.38
CA ARG A 419 24.17 22.06 -3.39
C ARG A 419 23.58 22.36 -4.75
N TRP A 420 22.58 21.59 -5.16
CA TRP A 420 21.86 21.85 -6.41
C TRP A 420 21.20 23.24 -6.40
N PHE A 421 20.56 23.62 -5.29
CA PHE A 421 19.81 24.87 -5.17
C PHE A 421 20.72 26.09 -5.31
N PHE A 422 21.82 26.15 -4.56
CA PHE A 422 22.73 27.31 -4.56
C PHE A 422 23.65 27.36 -5.78
N ASN A 423 23.88 26.24 -6.46
CA ASN A 423 24.66 26.22 -7.71
C ASN A 423 23.76 26.34 -8.96
N SER A 424 22.44 26.53 -8.78
CA SER A 424 21.55 26.92 -9.89
C SER A 424 21.72 28.40 -10.23
N THR A 425 21.57 28.76 -11.51
CA THR A 425 21.89 30.11 -12.03
C THR A 425 21.09 31.26 -11.40
N ASP A 426 19.94 30.98 -10.78
CA ASP A 426 18.95 32.01 -10.42
C ASP A 426 18.36 31.87 -9.00
N TYR A 427 19.06 31.22 -8.06
CA TYR A 427 18.51 30.94 -6.72
C TYR A 427 18.08 32.21 -5.95
N GLU A 428 18.71 33.35 -6.22
CA GLU A 428 18.45 34.64 -5.56
C GLU A 428 17.03 35.16 -5.82
N THR A 429 16.54 34.90 -7.04
CA THR A 429 15.19 35.29 -7.46
C THR A 429 14.13 34.27 -7.02
N ASN A 430 14.56 33.14 -6.45
CA ASN A 430 13.66 32.06 -6.06
C ASN A 430 12.83 32.44 -4.82
N ALA A 431 11.51 32.35 -4.93
CA ALA A 431 10.58 32.64 -3.83
C ALA A 431 10.83 31.77 -2.58
N LEU A 432 11.39 30.56 -2.76
CA LEU A 432 11.79 29.69 -1.66
C LEU A 432 12.97 30.30 -0.88
N PHE A 433 13.98 30.82 -1.58
CA PHE A 433 15.14 31.46 -0.94
C PHE A 433 14.73 32.66 -0.08
N ALA A 434 13.83 33.51 -0.60
CA ALA A 434 13.31 34.68 0.12
C ALA A 434 12.61 34.32 1.45
N LYS A 435 12.02 33.13 1.54
CA LYS A 435 11.42 32.59 2.77
C LYS A 435 12.46 31.93 3.67
N MET A 436 13.34 31.11 3.10
CA MET A 436 14.35 30.35 3.85
C MET A 436 15.38 31.26 4.54
N LYS A 437 15.83 32.32 3.87
CA LYS A 437 16.84 33.25 4.41
C LYS A 437 16.39 34.01 5.67
N LYS A 438 15.11 34.00 6.00
CA LYS A 438 14.57 34.56 7.24
C LYS A 438 14.64 33.60 8.43
N SER A 439 14.92 32.31 8.20
CA SER A 439 14.98 31.30 9.24
C SER A 439 16.39 31.23 9.86
N PRO A 440 16.53 31.49 11.17
CA PRO A 440 17.84 31.42 11.85
C PRO A 440 18.47 30.02 11.77
N ARG A 441 17.65 28.97 11.85
CA ARG A 441 18.11 27.58 11.75
C ARG A 441 18.64 27.23 10.37
N PHE A 442 17.99 27.75 9.33
CA PHE A 442 18.43 27.57 7.95
C PHE A 442 19.76 28.29 7.71
N LEU A 443 19.86 29.56 8.14
CA LEU A 443 21.11 30.32 8.02
C LEU A 443 22.26 29.64 8.75
N LEU A 444 22.04 29.15 9.98
CA LEU A 444 23.04 28.40 10.73
C LEU A 444 23.47 27.12 10.00
N LEU A 445 22.53 26.36 9.43
CA LEU A 445 22.84 25.16 8.66
C LEU A 445 23.73 25.47 7.46
N VAL A 446 23.34 26.45 6.64
CA VAL A 446 24.10 26.82 5.42
C VAL A 446 25.45 27.44 5.77
N LEU A 447 25.51 28.31 6.78
CA LEU A 447 26.76 28.89 7.27
C LEU A 447 27.66 27.83 7.93
N SER A 448 27.11 26.76 8.49
CA SER A 448 27.93 25.67 9.03
C SER A 448 28.52 24.74 7.96
N GLN A 449 28.03 24.83 6.72
CA GLN A 449 28.35 23.89 5.65
C GLN A 449 28.68 24.64 4.33
N PRO A 450 29.76 25.43 4.28
CA PRO A 450 30.12 26.16 3.06
C PRO A 450 30.51 25.24 1.88
N SER A 451 30.77 23.94 2.14
CA SER A 451 30.97 22.90 1.11
C SER A 451 29.72 22.61 0.25
N ILE A 452 28.60 23.26 0.55
CA ILE A 452 27.39 23.27 -0.28
C ILE A 452 27.60 24.12 -1.54
N PHE A 453 28.47 25.12 -1.48
CA PHE A 453 28.75 26.02 -2.61
C PHE A 453 29.88 25.45 -3.46
N GLU A 454 29.72 25.51 -4.79
CA GLU A 454 30.73 25.02 -5.74
C GLU A 454 32.05 25.82 -5.65
N ASN A 455 31.94 27.12 -5.35
CA ASN A 455 33.09 27.99 -5.22
C ASN A 455 32.87 29.06 -4.11
N GLU A 456 33.98 29.69 -3.72
CA GLU A 456 34.01 30.74 -2.69
C GLU A 456 33.18 31.97 -3.08
N GLU A 457 33.05 32.26 -4.37
CA GLU A 457 32.32 33.42 -4.90
C GLU A 457 30.82 33.27 -4.68
N ASN A 458 30.25 32.08 -4.95
CA ASN A 458 28.85 31.75 -4.67
C ASN A 458 28.54 31.85 -3.17
N PHE A 459 29.45 31.38 -2.32
CA PHE A 459 29.29 31.53 -0.87
C PHE A 459 29.34 32.98 -0.42
N LYS A 460 30.29 33.78 -0.96
CA LYS A 460 30.37 35.23 -0.69
C LYS A 460 29.10 35.95 -1.12
N LYS A 461 28.54 35.57 -2.27
CA LYS A 461 27.28 36.10 -2.80
C LYS A 461 26.13 35.83 -1.82
N PHE A 462 25.94 34.58 -1.42
CA PHE A 462 24.97 34.20 -0.38
C PHE A 462 25.20 34.96 0.93
N PHE A 463 26.44 35.02 1.42
CA PHE A 463 26.75 35.69 2.68
C PHE A 463 26.38 37.18 2.61
N ASN A 464 26.72 37.86 1.51
CA ASN A 464 26.38 39.27 1.31
C ASN A 464 24.88 39.55 1.31
N GLU A 465 24.05 38.61 0.85
CA GLU A 465 22.59 38.73 0.86
C GLU A 465 21.97 38.51 2.25
N VAL A 466 22.63 37.74 3.12
CA VAL A 466 22.10 37.39 4.44
C VAL A 466 22.81 38.10 5.59
N LYS A 467 23.92 38.80 5.33
CA LYS A 467 24.76 39.43 6.37
C LYS A 467 23.95 40.33 7.31
N ASP A 468 23.05 41.16 6.77
CA ASP A 468 22.24 42.08 7.59
C ASP A 468 21.22 41.34 8.46
N ILE A 469 20.73 40.19 7.98
CA ILE A 469 19.84 39.30 8.75
C ILE A 469 20.64 38.62 9.87
N VAL A 470 21.84 38.13 9.55
CA VAL A 470 22.75 37.55 10.55
C VAL A 470 23.13 38.56 11.63
N PHE A 471 23.34 39.84 11.27
CA PHE A 471 23.65 40.91 12.23
C PHE A 471 22.46 41.35 13.09
N THR A 472 21.24 41.05 12.68
CA THR A 472 20.01 41.37 13.44
C THR A 472 19.53 40.21 14.32
N LEU A 473 20.10 39.01 14.17
CA LEU A 473 19.84 37.87 15.04
C LEU A 473 20.57 38.05 16.38
N ASP A 474 19.90 38.73 17.30
CA ASP A 474 20.18 38.87 18.75
C ASP A 474 21.60 39.36 19.12
N THR A 475 21.69 40.68 19.30
CA THR A 475 22.87 41.47 19.69
C THR A 475 23.31 41.27 21.15
N SER A 476 22.72 40.33 21.89
CA SER A 476 23.15 39.96 23.25
C SER A 476 24.42 39.09 23.29
N ILE A 477 24.86 38.55 22.15
CA ILE A 477 26.07 37.75 22.06
C ILE A 477 27.27 38.69 21.77
N PRO A 478 28.37 38.66 22.56
CA PRO A 478 29.62 39.38 22.27
C PRO A 478 30.15 39.21 20.84
N LEU A 479 29.74 38.10 20.20
CA LEU A 479 29.93 37.74 18.80
C LEU A 479 29.47 38.84 17.84
N ALA A 480 28.29 39.45 18.01
CA ALA A 480 27.77 40.46 17.07
C ALA A 480 28.56 41.78 17.10
N LYS A 481 29.09 42.16 18.28
CA LYS A 481 29.93 43.36 18.45
C LYS A 481 31.34 43.15 17.89
N THR A 482 31.90 41.96 18.05
CA THR A 482 33.19 41.57 17.43
C THR A 482 33.06 41.41 15.92
N MET A 483 31.93 40.87 15.44
CA MET A 483 31.62 40.75 14.01
C MET A 483 31.54 42.12 13.34
N LYS A 484 30.91 43.12 13.97
CA LYS A 484 30.85 44.47 13.41
C LYS A 484 32.22 45.13 13.20
N ASN A 485 33.19 44.87 14.09
CA ASN A 485 34.53 45.46 14.03
C ASN A 485 35.49 44.73 13.08
N MET A 486 35.23 43.46 12.73
CA MET A 486 36.08 42.66 11.83
C MET A 486 35.72 42.83 10.33
N ILE A 487 34.62 43.52 10.02
CA ILE A 487 34.11 43.71 8.64
C ILE A 487 34.74 44.92 7.95
N GLU A 488 35.41 45.81 8.68
CA GLU A 488 36.11 46.96 8.09
C GLU A 488 37.39 46.55 7.33
N GLU A 489 37.82 45.29 7.41
CA GLU A 489 38.89 44.73 6.59
C GLU A 489 38.29 44.00 5.37
N GLU A 490 38.58 44.48 4.15
CA GLU A 490 37.95 44.13 2.85
C GLU A 490 38.10 42.67 2.37
N ASN A 491 38.22 41.67 3.26
CA ASN A 491 38.37 40.27 2.87
C ASN A 491 37.38 39.36 3.62
N THR A 492 36.21 39.12 2.99
CA THR A 492 35.10 38.28 3.49
C THR A 492 35.57 36.91 4.01
N SER A 493 36.61 36.33 3.40
CA SER A 493 37.14 35.02 3.77
C SER A 493 37.93 35.08 5.08
N SER A 494 38.72 36.13 5.30
CA SER A 494 39.41 36.37 6.58
C SER A 494 38.41 36.62 7.72
N PHE A 495 37.33 37.35 7.45
CA PHE A 495 36.25 37.57 8.40
C PHE A 495 35.58 36.26 8.83
N LEU A 496 35.18 35.42 7.87
CA LEU A 496 34.50 34.15 8.13
C LEU A 496 35.41 33.16 8.84
N ILE A 497 36.69 33.10 8.45
CA ILE A 497 37.70 32.34 9.18
C ILE A 497 37.77 32.79 10.64
N GLY A 498 37.84 34.11 10.90
CA GLY A 498 37.82 34.67 12.25
C GLY A 498 36.55 34.30 13.04
N PHE A 499 35.39 34.31 12.38
CA PHE A 499 34.11 33.93 12.99
C PHE A 499 34.08 32.45 13.43
N TYR A 500 34.48 31.52 12.57
CA TYR A 500 34.49 30.10 12.92
C TYR A 500 35.53 29.82 14.00
N LEU A 501 36.72 30.42 13.90
CA LEU A 501 37.78 30.32 14.90
C LEU A 501 37.32 30.75 16.29
N PHE A 502 36.56 31.84 16.37
CA PHE A 502 36.00 32.33 17.63
C PHE A 502 34.87 31.44 18.17
N SER A 503 34.12 30.79 17.28
CA SER A 503 32.91 30.02 17.64
C SER A 503 33.22 28.60 18.09
N ILE A 504 34.23 27.97 17.49
CA ILE A 504 34.67 26.60 17.80
C ILE A 504 34.88 26.36 19.32
N PRO A 505 35.63 27.21 20.05
CA PRO A 505 35.89 27.02 21.47
C PRO A 505 34.65 27.06 22.35
N ARG A 506 33.63 27.81 21.92
CA ARG A 506 32.41 28.08 22.71
C ARG A 506 31.34 27.03 22.55
N ILE A 507 31.37 26.32 21.42
CA ILE A 507 30.27 25.42 21.02
C ILE A 507 30.67 23.95 21.18
N TYR A 508 31.95 23.60 21.03
CA TYR A 508 32.39 22.20 21.04
C TYR A 508 32.01 21.42 22.31
N GLU A 509 32.11 22.04 23.50
CA GLU A 509 31.78 21.35 24.77
C GLU A 509 30.33 20.83 24.81
N LYS A 510 29.42 21.52 24.12
CA LYS A 510 27.99 21.16 24.05
C LYS A 510 27.62 20.46 22.74
N HIS A 511 28.32 20.76 21.64
CA HIS A 511 27.97 20.34 20.29
C HIS A 511 29.23 20.00 19.46
N LYS A 512 29.85 18.85 19.76
CA LYS A 512 31.09 18.39 19.12
C LYS A 512 31.02 18.34 17.59
N THR A 513 29.91 17.84 17.03
CA THR A 513 29.71 17.72 15.57
C THR A 513 29.75 19.08 14.88
N LEU A 514 29.09 20.10 15.43
CA LEU A 514 29.01 21.43 14.82
C LEU A 514 30.39 22.14 14.80
N ALA A 515 31.22 21.89 15.81
CA ALA A 515 32.57 22.43 15.83
C ALA A 515 33.52 21.72 14.84
N LEU A 516 33.26 20.44 14.51
CA LEU A 516 33.96 19.75 13.41
C LEU A 516 33.53 20.33 12.05
N ASP A 517 32.24 20.59 11.85
CA ASP A 517 31.72 21.23 10.65
C ASP A 517 32.35 22.63 10.44
N TYR A 518 32.55 23.39 11.52
CA TYR A 518 33.24 24.68 11.47
C TYR A 518 34.73 24.57 11.14
N ALA A 519 35.40 23.50 11.55
CA ALA A 519 36.77 23.26 11.14
C ALA A 519 36.85 22.96 9.63
N GLN A 520 35.93 22.16 9.10
CA GLN A 520 35.81 21.93 7.67
C GLN A 520 35.47 23.20 6.89
N ALA A 521 34.65 24.09 7.47
CA ALA A 521 34.37 25.40 6.90
C ALA A 521 35.62 26.29 6.80
N ILE A 522 36.45 26.32 7.85
CA ILE A 522 37.74 27.04 7.84
C ILE A 522 38.66 26.47 6.77
N SER A 523 38.73 25.13 6.65
CA SER A 523 39.52 24.43 5.63
C SER A 523 39.16 24.91 4.22
N PHE A 524 37.87 24.94 3.90
CA PHE A 524 37.36 25.37 2.59
C PHE A 524 37.69 26.84 2.26
N LEU A 525 37.74 27.70 3.29
CA LEU A 525 37.95 29.15 3.15
C LEU A 525 39.43 29.55 3.14
N ALA A 526 40.30 28.84 3.86
CA ALA A 526 41.71 29.17 4.01
C ALA A 526 42.54 28.59 2.86
N ARG A 527 42.38 29.16 1.66
CA ARG A 527 43.03 28.65 0.42
C ARG A 527 44.48 29.10 0.23
N LYS A 528 44.93 30.15 0.94
CA LYS A 528 46.31 30.64 0.86
C LYS A 528 47.11 30.13 2.06
N GLN A 529 48.32 29.66 1.82
CA GLN A 529 49.27 29.22 2.86
C GLN A 529 49.44 30.25 4.00
N SER A 530 49.42 31.55 3.70
CA SER A 530 49.49 32.63 4.70
C SER A 530 48.26 32.65 5.63
N GLN A 531 47.06 32.41 5.08
CA GLN A 531 45.82 32.31 5.85
C GLN A 531 45.80 31.02 6.68
N GLN A 532 46.20 29.89 6.10
CA GLN A 532 46.29 28.61 6.82
C GLN A 532 47.24 28.72 8.02
N THR A 533 48.43 29.33 7.83
CA THR A 533 49.40 29.61 8.90
C THR A 533 48.81 30.51 9.98
N GLN A 534 48.07 31.56 9.59
CA GLN A 534 47.40 32.47 10.53
C GLN A 534 46.32 31.76 11.34
N VAL A 535 45.53 30.88 10.72
CA VAL A 535 44.49 30.06 11.36
C VAL A 535 45.08 29.21 12.47
N ILE A 536 46.12 28.42 12.16
CA ILE A 536 46.73 27.52 13.14
C ILE A 536 47.38 28.34 14.27
N ASN A 537 48.10 29.42 13.96
CA ASN A 537 48.68 30.29 14.98
C ASN A 537 47.64 30.92 15.91
N THR A 538 46.47 31.25 15.38
CA THR A 538 45.36 31.81 16.17
C THR A 538 44.79 30.74 17.11
N LEU A 539 44.51 29.54 16.61
CA LEU A 539 44.06 28.41 17.44
C LEU A 539 45.05 28.06 18.55
N LEU A 540 46.35 28.09 18.26
CA LEU A 540 47.40 27.85 19.25
C LEU A 540 47.32 28.85 20.42
N LYS A 541 46.99 30.12 20.13
CA LYS A 541 46.89 31.22 21.10
C LYS A 541 45.56 31.27 21.86
N GLU A 542 44.50 30.66 21.32
CA GLU A 542 43.16 30.70 21.93
C GLU A 542 43.09 29.98 23.29
N LYS A 543 42.28 30.50 24.21
CA LYS A 543 42.07 29.92 25.55
C LYS A 543 41.04 28.78 25.53
N VAL A 544 41.35 27.75 24.75
CA VAL A 544 40.56 26.51 24.61
C VAL A 544 41.27 25.37 25.35
N GLY A 545 40.53 24.38 25.84
CA GLY A 545 41.11 23.14 26.35
C GLY A 545 42.11 22.53 25.36
N GLU A 546 43.33 22.21 25.83
CA GLU A 546 44.45 21.79 24.97
C GLU A 546 44.09 20.59 24.08
N ARG A 547 43.36 19.60 24.62
CA ARG A 547 42.91 18.42 23.86
C ARG A 547 42.06 18.77 22.63
N LEU A 548 41.10 19.68 22.78
CA LEU A 548 40.23 20.13 21.69
C LEU A 548 41.03 20.89 20.63
N LYS A 549 41.86 21.83 21.10
CA LYS A 549 42.68 22.69 20.26
C LYS A 549 43.52 21.86 19.29
N TYR A 550 44.24 20.85 19.79
CA TYR A 550 45.14 20.06 18.95
C TYR A 550 44.40 19.12 17.99
N ARG A 551 43.22 18.58 18.37
CA ARG A 551 42.38 17.78 17.46
C ARG A 551 41.90 18.60 16.26
N ILE A 552 41.46 19.84 16.49
CA ILE A 552 41.01 20.72 15.41
C ILE A 552 42.18 21.16 14.53
N ILE A 553 43.33 21.46 15.13
CA ILE A 553 44.55 21.77 14.37
C ILE A 553 44.92 20.59 13.47
N LEU A 554 44.88 19.35 13.98
CA LEU A 554 45.20 18.16 13.20
C LEU A 554 44.24 17.95 12.01
N LEU A 555 42.93 18.14 12.24
CA LEU A 555 41.92 18.05 11.18
C LEU A 555 42.10 19.12 10.09
N LEU A 556 42.49 20.34 10.49
CA LEU A 556 42.79 21.41 9.54
C LEU A 556 44.04 21.11 8.74
N LEU A 557 45.10 20.62 9.39
CA LEU A 557 46.34 20.23 8.73
C LEU A 557 46.09 19.15 7.66
N ASP A 558 45.22 18.15 7.89
CA ASP A 558 44.88 17.13 6.88
C ASP A 558 44.29 17.68 5.57
N SER A 559 43.88 18.94 5.57
CA SER A 559 43.29 19.63 4.43
C SER A 559 44.07 20.85 3.93
N PHE A 560 45.20 21.17 4.57
CA PHE A 560 46.03 22.33 4.25
C PHE A 560 47.25 21.94 3.41
N ASP A 561 48.02 22.95 2.99
CA ASP A 561 49.18 22.72 2.13
C ASP A 561 50.29 21.92 2.87
N PRO A 562 50.89 20.88 2.26
CA PRO A 562 51.90 20.05 2.90
C PRO A 562 53.08 20.81 3.51
N GLU A 563 53.43 21.95 2.91
CA GLU A 563 54.52 22.83 3.36
C GLU A 563 54.31 23.39 4.77
N ILE A 564 53.06 23.51 5.26
CA ILE A 564 52.81 23.98 6.62
C ILE A 564 52.81 22.83 7.65
N HIS A 565 52.73 21.58 7.21
CA HIS A 565 52.62 20.42 8.12
C HIS A 565 53.85 20.29 9.01
N GLU A 566 55.04 20.33 8.42
CA GLU A 566 56.32 20.09 9.11
C GLU A 566 56.49 21.03 10.32
N LYS A 567 56.16 22.31 10.14
CA LYS A 567 56.21 23.33 11.20
C LYS A 567 55.27 23.02 12.37
N TYR A 568 54.07 22.51 12.11
CA TYR A 568 53.06 22.30 13.14
C TYR A 568 53.09 20.90 13.74
N ILE A 569 53.56 19.89 13.01
CA ILE A 569 53.82 18.54 13.55
C ILE A 569 54.82 18.61 14.70
N GLU A 570 55.90 19.39 14.57
CA GLU A 570 56.88 19.54 15.66
C GLU A 570 56.24 20.13 16.93
N ILE A 571 55.29 21.05 16.77
CA ILE A 571 54.54 21.67 17.88
C ILE A 571 53.58 20.65 18.50
N LEU A 572 52.94 19.80 17.70
CA LEU A 572 51.99 18.77 18.16
C LEU A 572 52.69 17.60 18.86
N ASN A 573 53.84 17.15 18.35
CA ASN A 573 54.68 16.11 18.95
C ASN A 573 55.10 16.48 20.39
N LYS A 574 55.47 17.75 20.62
CA LYS A 574 55.81 18.26 21.97
C LYS A 574 54.63 18.25 22.95
N ARG A 575 53.40 18.06 22.47
CA ARG A 575 52.14 18.21 23.23
C ARG A 575 51.33 16.92 23.36
N GLN A 576 51.86 15.79 22.92
CA GLN A 576 51.17 14.50 22.87
C GLN A 576 50.95 13.79 24.23
N LYS A 577 51.46 14.34 25.34
CA LYS A 577 51.43 13.67 26.65
C LYS A 577 50.01 13.66 27.26
N GLY A 578 49.44 12.47 27.46
CA GLY A 578 48.25 12.26 28.31
C GLY A 578 46.88 12.21 27.60
N ASP A 579 46.83 12.04 26.27
CA ASP A 579 45.59 11.75 25.51
C ASP A 579 45.87 10.69 24.44
N ALA A 580 45.53 9.42 24.72
CA ALA A 580 45.76 8.28 23.82
C ALA A 580 45.06 8.43 22.47
N GLU A 581 43.87 9.04 22.45
CA GLU A 581 43.10 9.25 21.22
C GLU A 581 43.76 10.29 20.31
N PHE A 582 44.32 11.37 20.92
CA PHE A 582 45.09 12.37 20.17
C PHE A 582 46.40 11.80 19.63
N ARG A 583 47.10 10.95 20.41
CA ARG A 583 48.30 10.24 19.94
C ARG A 583 48.00 9.37 18.73
N ALA A 584 46.93 8.58 18.77
CA ALA A 584 46.51 7.75 17.64
C ALA A 584 46.18 8.59 16.39
N MET A 585 45.47 9.71 16.55
CA MET A 585 45.18 10.62 15.43
C MET A 585 46.45 11.23 14.83
N LEU A 586 47.38 11.71 15.68
CA LEU A 586 48.65 12.29 15.23
C LEU A 586 49.53 11.25 14.52
N PHE A 587 49.61 10.02 15.05
CA PHE A 587 50.31 8.91 14.42
C PHE A 587 49.74 8.60 13.04
N ASN A 588 48.43 8.40 12.93
CA ASN A 588 47.77 8.12 11.65
C ASN A 588 47.98 9.25 10.62
N PHE A 589 47.98 10.51 11.07
CA PHE A 589 48.27 11.66 10.22
C PHE A 589 49.74 11.65 9.74
N CYS A 590 50.68 11.43 10.65
CA CYS A 590 52.10 11.35 10.31
C CYS A 590 52.41 10.18 9.38
N GLU A 591 51.81 9.00 9.62
CA GLU A 591 51.94 7.82 8.76
C GLU A 591 51.38 8.11 7.35
N LYS A 592 50.16 8.66 7.27
CA LYS A 592 49.49 9.00 6.01
C LYS A 592 50.30 9.96 5.14
N HIS A 593 51.02 10.90 5.75
CA HIS A 593 51.77 11.94 5.04
C HIS A 593 53.30 11.75 5.12
N HIS A 594 53.77 10.59 5.58
CA HIS A 594 55.19 10.20 5.66
C HIS A 594 56.09 11.12 6.51
N TYR A 595 55.58 11.60 7.66
CA TYR A 595 56.36 12.35 8.64
C TYR A 595 56.81 11.46 9.80
N ALA A 596 57.98 11.77 10.38
CA ALA A 596 58.45 11.11 11.59
C ALA A 596 57.62 11.54 12.81
N CYS A 597 57.04 10.58 13.53
CA CYS A 597 56.32 10.79 14.77
C CYS A 597 57.05 10.05 15.91
N GLU A 598 57.43 10.77 16.97
CA GLU A 598 57.97 10.15 18.18
C GLU A 598 56.81 9.50 18.94
N VAL A 599 56.54 8.21 18.73
CA VAL A 599 55.55 7.47 19.51
C VAL A 599 56.25 6.86 20.72
N ASP A 600 55.76 7.16 21.92
CA ASP A 600 56.06 6.36 23.11
C ASP A 600 55.38 4.98 22.89
N GLU A 601 56.16 3.94 22.57
CA GLU A 601 55.74 2.56 22.23
C GLU A 601 54.97 1.82 23.35
N SER A 602 54.49 2.52 24.39
CA SER A 602 53.81 1.90 25.51
C SER A 602 52.37 1.46 25.23
N ASP A 603 51.74 1.96 24.15
CA ASP A 603 50.32 1.73 23.81
C ASP A 603 50.11 1.16 22.38
N SER A 604 51.14 0.57 21.74
CA SER A 604 50.92 -0.07 20.44
C SER A 604 50.15 -1.37 20.61
N PHE A 605 49.17 -1.60 19.71
CA PHE A 605 48.42 -2.85 19.58
C PHE A 605 49.37 -4.07 19.45
N GLU A 606 50.58 -3.85 18.94
CA GLU A 606 51.64 -4.86 18.83
C GLU A 606 52.14 -5.33 20.20
N ARG A 607 52.21 -4.48 21.22
CA ARG A 607 52.59 -4.90 22.58
C ARG A 607 51.48 -5.67 23.28
N GLU A 608 50.22 -5.31 23.00
CA GLU A 608 49.05 -6.06 23.48
C GLU A 608 48.99 -7.46 22.83
N MET A 609 49.38 -7.57 21.56
CA MET A 609 49.59 -8.85 20.88
C MET A 609 50.77 -9.66 21.43
N CYS A 610 51.94 -9.04 21.64
CA CYS A 610 53.09 -9.73 22.24
C CYS A 610 52.79 -10.25 23.66
N LEU A 611 52.01 -9.51 24.46
CA LEU A 611 51.58 -9.95 25.79
C LEU A 611 50.58 -11.11 25.74
N MET A 612 49.81 -11.26 24.66
CA MET A 612 48.95 -12.42 24.44
C MET A 612 49.76 -13.64 23.97
N GLU A 613 50.79 -13.45 23.16
CA GLU A 613 51.70 -14.53 22.72
C GLU A 613 52.64 -15.01 23.84
N GLU A 614 53.01 -14.15 24.80
CA GLU A 614 53.76 -14.52 26.00
C GLU A 614 52.90 -15.21 27.08
N SER A 615 51.58 -15.32 26.86
CA SER A 615 50.63 -15.92 27.81
C SER A 615 50.18 -17.35 27.47
N ASP A 616 50.78 -17.97 26.44
CA ASP A 616 50.63 -19.40 26.09
C ASP A 616 51.78 -20.28 26.62
#